data_AF-A0A1V4MWX7-F1
#
_entry.id   AF-A0A1V4MWX7-F1
#
_cell.length_a   1.000
_cell.length_b   1.000
_cell.length_c   1.000
_cell.angle_alpha   90.00
_cell.angle_beta   90.00
_cell.angle_gamma   90.00
#
_symmetry.space_group_name_H-M   'P 1'
#
loop_
_entity.id
_entity.type
_entity.pdbx_description
1 polymer ?
#
loop_
_entity_poly.entity_id
_entity_poly.type
_entity_poly.pdbx_seq_one_letter_code
_entity_poly.pdbx_strand_id
1 'polypeptide(L)'
;MSLKKWLDNGYLKKAKPTKRDIDAKFGVARRDLEDASTTEISDDSRYRLAYEAMLVVAQAMLLADGYRPASQGSHYSSIESLEHTMGESREKIE
;
A
#
# COMPACT_ATOMS: atom_id res chain seq x y z
N MET A 1 5.56 14.37 -6.42
CA MET A 1 4.65 15.55 -6.21
C MET A 1 3.97 15.35 -4.87
N SER A 2 3.92 16.32 -3.94
CA SER A 2 3.52 16.04 -2.55
C SER A 2 2.10 15.46 -2.39
N LEU A 3 1.86 14.71 -1.30
CA LEU A 3 0.54 14.12 -0.96
C LEU A 3 -0.58 15.17 -0.92
N LYS A 4 -0.27 16.39 -0.44
CA LYS A 4 -1.23 17.50 -0.48
C LYS A 4 -1.65 17.86 -1.91
N LYS A 5 -0.70 17.99 -2.84
CA LYS A 5 -1.01 18.25 -4.25
C LYS A 5 -1.80 17.10 -4.88
N TRP A 6 -1.53 15.87 -4.47
CA TRP A 6 -2.29 14.70 -4.92
C TRP A 6 -3.73 14.70 -4.42
N LEU A 7 -3.97 15.11 -3.16
CA LEU A 7 -5.32 15.37 -2.64
C LEU A 7 -6.02 16.48 -3.44
N ASP A 8 -5.33 17.61 -3.65
CA ASP A 8 -5.89 18.77 -4.37
C ASP A 8 -6.27 18.41 -5.82
N ASN A 9 -5.52 17.51 -6.46
CA ASN A 9 -5.78 17.01 -7.83
C ASN A 9 -6.70 15.78 -7.90
N GLY A 10 -7.22 15.29 -6.77
CA GLY A 10 -8.19 14.18 -6.74
C GLY A 10 -7.63 12.75 -6.85
N TYR A 11 -6.31 12.57 -6.83
CA TYR A 11 -5.67 11.25 -6.78
C TYR A 11 -5.84 10.58 -5.41
N LEU A 12 -5.95 11.39 -4.35
CA LEU A 12 -6.15 10.95 -2.97
C LEU A 12 -7.46 11.49 -2.41
N LYS A 13 -7.93 10.85 -1.33
CA LYS A 13 -9.02 11.32 -0.49
C LYS A 13 -8.55 11.36 0.96
N LYS A 14 -9.09 12.29 1.75
CA LYS A 14 -8.84 12.30 3.20
C LYS A 14 -9.38 11.02 3.84
N ALA A 15 -8.65 10.53 4.83
CA ALA A 15 -9.02 9.43 5.69
C ALA A 15 -8.79 9.82 7.15
N LYS A 16 -9.52 9.18 8.07
CA LYS A 16 -9.30 9.30 9.52
C LYS A 16 -9.21 7.89 10.11
N PRO A 17 -8.14 7.14 9.81
CA PRO A 17 -8.05 5.77 10.26
C PRO A 17 -7.79 5.70 11.75
N THR A 18 -8.22 4.59 12.31
CA THR A 18 -7.79 4.11 13.62
C THR A 18 -6.55 3.24 13.47
N LYS A 19 -5.83 3.01 14.57
CA LYS A 19 -4.75 2.02 14.61
C LYS A 19 -5.22 0.63 14.14
N ARG A 20 -6.45 0.25 14.48
CA ARG A 20 -7.06 -1.02 14.07
C ARG A 20 -7.22 -1.14 12.55
N ASP A 21 -7.53 -0.05 11.85
CA ASP A 21 -7.67 -0.07 10.38
C ASP A 21 -6.32 -0.36 9.70
N ILE A 22 -5.25 0.22 10.24
CA ILE A 22 -3.88 0.03 9.76
C ILE A 22 -3.41 -1.40 10.06
N ASP A 23 -3.60 -1.86 11.31
CA ASP A 23 -3.25 -3.22 11.74
C ASP A 23 -3.99 -4.28 10.90
N ALA A 24 -5.27 -4.03 10.56
CA ALA A 24 -6.05 -4.92 9.72
C ALA A 24 -5.44 -5.06 8.31
N LYS A 25 -4.94 -3.96 7.72
CA LYS A 25 -4.25 -4.02 6.42
C LYS A 25 -2.94 -4.81 6.50
N PHE A 26 -2.12 -4.58 7.52
CA PHE A 26 -0.93 -5.39 7.72
C PHE A 26 -1.26 -6.87 7.96
N GLY A 27 -2.39 -7.17 8.60
CA GLY A 27 -2.89 -8.53 8.74
C GLY A 27 -3.25 -9.19 7.41
N VAL A 28 -3.84 -8.46 6.47
CA VAL A 28 -4.11 -8.94 5.10
C VAL A 28 -2.80 -9.22 4.38
N ALA A 29 -1.89 -8.24 4.33
CA ALA A 29 -0.62 -8.40 3.63
C ALA A 29 0.21 -9.58 4.17
N ARG A 30 0.18 -9.82 5.49
CA ARG A 30 0.85 -10.98 6.09
C ARG A 30 0.30 -12.30 5.58
N ARG A 31 -1.03 -12.46 5.54
CA ARG A 31 -1.67 -13.68 5.02
C ARG A 31 -1.37 -13.88 3.55
N ASP A 32 -1.45 -12.81 2.74
CA ASP A 32 -1.15 -12.89 1.32
C ASP A 32 0.32 -13.33 1.08
N LEU A 33 1.27 -12.86 1.90
CA LEU A 33 2.67 -13.30 1.84
C LEU A 33 2.86 -14.75 2.32
N GLU A 34 2.16 -15.16 3.38
CA GLU A 34 2.15 -16.56 3.85
C GLU A 34 1.64 -17.48 2.74
N ASP A 35 0.51 -17.15 2.11
CA ASP A 35 -0.07 -17.92 1.01
C ASP A 35 0.85 -17.92 -0.23
N ALA A 36 1.47 -16.79 -0.57
CA ALA A 36 2.43 -16.69 -1.68
C ALA A 36 3.70 -17.55 -1.47
N SER A 37 4.04 -17.85 -0.22
CA SER A 37 5.20 -18.68 0.12
C SER A 37 4.96 -20.18 -0.07
N THR A 38 3.69 -20.59 -0.22
CA THR A 38 3.31 -21.99 -0.46
C THR A 38 3.72 -22.45 -1.86
N THR A 39 3.94 -23.76 -2.02
CA THR A 39 4.34 -24.39 -3.30
C THR A 39 3.19 -25.13 -3.99
N GLU A 40 2.04 -25.17 -3.33
CA GLU A 40 0.82 -25.86 -3.73
C GLU A 40 0.02 -25.08 -4.78
N ILE A 41 0.39 -23.83 -5.06
CA ILE A 41 -0.23 -22.94 -6.04
C ILE A 41 0.78 -22.53 -7.12
N SER A 42 0.27 -22.12 -8.29
CA SER A 42 1.12 -21.70 -9.41
C SER A 42 1.96 -20.46 -9.09
N ASP A 43 3.11 -20.32 -9.74
CA ASP A 43 3.96 -19.13 -9.62
C ASP A 43 3.21 -17.83 -9.97
N ASP A 44 2.32 -17.87 -10.96
CA ASP A 44 1.44 -16.72 -11.26
C ASP A 44 0.55 -16.33 -10.08
N SER A 45 0.01 -17.32 -9.37
CA SER A 45 -0.82 -17.09 -8.19
C SER A 45 0.00 -16.54 -7.03
N ARG A 46 1.22 -17.08 -6.84
CA ARG A 46 2.17 -16.62 -5.82
C ARG A 46 2.59 -15.17 -6.07
N TYR A 47 2.94 -14.83 -7.31
CA TYR A 47 3.26 -13.47 -7.72
C TYR A 47 2.09 -12.52 -7.48
N ARG A 48 0.87 -12.90 -7.88
CA ARG A 48 -0.33 -12.10 -7.66
C ARG A 48 -0.53 -11.80 -6.16
N LEU A 49 -0.42 -12.80 -5.30
CA LEU A 49 -0.56 -12.62 -3.85
C LEU A 49 0.53 -11.70 -3.27
N ALA A 50 1.78 -11.89 -3.65
CA ALA A 50 2.88 -11.01 -3.21
C ALA A 50 2.68 -9.55 -3.66
N TYR A 51 2.20 -9.34 -4.89
CA TYR A 51 1.88 -8.01 -5.42
C TYR A 51 0.71 -7.36 -4.67
N GLU A 52 -0.36 -8.10 -4.39
CA GLU A 52 -1.49 -7.60 -3.59
C GLU A 52 -1.04 -7.25 -2.16
N ALA A 53 -0.19 -8.07 -1.54
CA ALA A 53 0.37 -7.79 -0.23
C ALA A 53 1.12 -6.44 -0.21
N MET A 54 1.98 -6.21 -1.20
CA MET A 54 2.71 -4.94 -1.36
C MET A 54 1.74 -3.76 -1.53
N LEU A 55 0.70 -3.89 -2.36
CA LEU A 55 -0.32 -2.84 -2.53
C LEU A 55 -1.04 -2.52 -1.23
N VAL A 56 -1.43 -3.54 -0.47
CA VAL A 56 -2.12 -3.36 0.80
C VAL A 56 -1.23 -2.67 1.82
N VAL A 57 0.07 -3.00 1.87
CA VAL A 57 1.06 -2.30 2.70
C VAL A 57 1.15 -0.84 2.29
N ALA A 58 1.31 -0.55 0.99
CA ALA A 58 1.42 0.83 0.51
C ALA A 58 0.18 1.67 0.88
N GLN A 59 -1.01 1.08 0.77
CA GLN A 59 -2.24 1.72 1.23
C GLN A 59 -2.28 1.92 2.75
N ALA A 60 -1.73 0.99 3.55
CA ALA A 60 -1.68 1.11 5.00
C ALA A 60 -0.81 2.29 5.44
N MET A 61 0.34 2.47 4.78
CA MET A 61 1.24 3.60 5.02
C MET A 61 0.56 4.92 4.64
N LEU A 62 -0.09 4.97 3.48
CA LEU A 62 -0.85 6.14 3.06
C LEU A 62 -2.03 6.47 4.00
N LEU A 63 -2.67 5.45 4.56
CA LEU A 63 -3.68 5.60 5.62
C LEU A 63 -3.06 6.20 6.89
N ALA A 64 -1.88 5.74 7.32
CA ALA A 64 -1.19 6.30 8.47
C ALA A 64 -0.92 7.82 8.31
N ASP A 65 -0.69 8.28 7.07
CA ASP A 65 -0.56 9.70 6.72
C ASP A 65 -1.90 10.46 6.58
N GLY A 66 -3.04 9.81 6.85
CA GLY A 66 -4.38 10.42 6.82
C GLY A 66 -5.01 10.49 5.43
N TYR A 67 -4.55 9.66 4.49
CA TYR A 67 -5.06 9.61 3.12
C TYR A 67 -5.47 8.21 2.69
N ARG A 68 -6.22 8.13 1.60
CA ARG A 68 -6.49 6.87 0.88
C ARG A 68 -6.52 7.15 -0.61
N PRO A 69 -6.17 6.18 -1.48
CA PRO A 69 -6.25 6.39 -2.92
C PRO A 69 -7.69 6.64 -3.37
N ALA A 70 -7.85 7.45 -4.41
CA ALA A 70 -9.10 7.50 -5.16
C ALA A 70 -9.32 6.17 -5.90
N SER A 71 -10.57 5.91 -6.33
CA SER A 71 -10.91 4.66 -7.01
C SER A 71 -10.18 4.50 -8.35
N GLN A 72 -10.03 5.60 -9.10
CA GLN A 72 -9.28 5.63 -10.35
C GLN A 72 -7.79 5.79 -10.06
N GLY A 73 -6.96 4.96 -10.71
CA GLY A 73 -5.50 5.00 -10.52
C GLY A 73 -5.06 4.61 -9.10
N SER A 74 -5.83 3.78 -8.39
CA SER A 74 -5.58 3.43 -6.99
C SER A 74 -4.26 2.69 -6.80
N HIS A 75 -3.89 1.78 -7.71
CA HIS A 75 -2.63 1.03 -7.67
C HIS A 75 -1.45 1.97 -7.81
N TYR A 76 -1.44 2.77 -8.89
CA TYR A 76 -0.43 3.80 -9.13
C TYR A 76 -0.30 4.71 -7.90
N SER A 77 -1.42 5.25 -7.40
CA SER A 77 -1.37 6.19 -6.29
C SER A 77 -0.88 5.54 -5.00
N SER A 78 -1.18 4.26 -4.77
CA SER A 78 -0.72 3.54 -3.59
C SER A 78 0.80 3.34 -3.64
N ILE A 79 1.31 2.79 -4.75
CA ILE A 79 2.74 2.45 -4.91
C ILE A 79 3.60 3.72 -4.88
N GLU A 80 3.28 4.70 -5.70
CA GLU A 80 4.06 5.94 -5.80
C GLU A 80 4.03 6.75 -4.50
N SER A 81 2.95 6.64 -3.71
CA SER A 81 2.90 7.32 -2.42
C SER A 81 3.98 6.86 -1.45
N LEU A 82 4.56 5.67 -1.62
CA LEU A 82 5.67 5.16 -0.81
C LEU A 82 6.87 6.12 -0.82
N GLU A 83 7.06 6.89 -1.89
CA GLU A 83 8.09 7.94 -1.95
C GLU A 83 7.95 8.95 -0.80
N HIS A 84 6.72 9.13 -0.32
CA HIS A 84 6.36 10.12 0.70
C HIS A 84 6.03 9.50 2.06
N THR A 85 5.63 8.22 2.11
CA THR A 85 5.10 7.57 3.33
C THR A 85 6.10 6.63 4.02
N MET A 86 7.17 6.17 3.33
CA MET A 86 8.17 5.28 3.93
C MET A 86 9.13 5.94 4.93
N GLY A 87 9.17 7.27 4.99
CA GLY A 87 10.04 8.00 5.91
C GLY A 87 11.53 7.73 5.68
N GLU A 88 12.34 7.88 6.73
CA GLU A 88 13.81 7.75 6.69
C GLU A 88 14.31 6.32 6.47
N SER A 89 13.45 5.31 6.65
CA SER A 89 13.76 3.89 6.37
C SER A 89 13.92 3.60 4.88
N ARG A 90 13.63 4.56 4.00
CA ARG A 90 13.85 4.45 2.56
C ARG A 90 15.34 4.63 2.25
N GLU A 91 16.04 3.53 2.06
CA GLU A 91 17.36 3.56 1.43
C GLU A 91 17.21 3.85 -0.08
N LYS A 92 17.99 4.81 -0.58
CA LYS A 92 18.13 4.99 -2.03
C LYS A 92 19.06 3.92 -2.54
N ILE A 93 18.58 3.12 -3.48
CA ILE A 93 19.44 2.22 -4.26
C ILE A 93 20.08 3.10 -5.34
N GLU A 94 21.39 3.32 -5.24
CA GLU A 94 22.21 4.00 -6.25
C GLU A 94 22.62 3.06 -7.39
#